data_AF-A0A7W1R0S5-F1
#
_entry.id   AF-A0A7W1R0S5-F1
#
_cell.length_a   1.000
_cell.length_b   1.000
_cell.length_c   1.000
_cell.angle_alpha   90.00
_cell.angle_beta   90.00
_cell.angle_gamma   90.00
#
_symmetry.space_group_name_H-M   'P 1'
#
loop_
_entity.id
_entity.type
_entity.pdbx_description
1 polymer ?
#
loop_
_entity_poly.entity_id
_entity_poly.type
_entity_poly.pdbx_seq_one_letter_code
_entity_poly.pdbx_strand_id
1 'polypeptide(L)'
;VAVLVVRLARSSPARRLRDAPVLLTAAAFLSLSAAQLAHGASRGFVSNDELDRLLWTSQALALLLLAVATAWDPLRRRRARAQLAKLVVELADAPRPGGLRDSLADALGDPDLQLLYRIDENEWVRPDGRPARAPGDDSTQLLAGNGVVGALIHRPGLLDDRVLRDELSAAARLALEHERLQAAARKQLADLRASRARLATASDAERRRLERDLHDGAQQRLVSVAISLRLAAPAGDAELAWAQRELRTAVAELRELAHGIYPAVLGEEGLAAALEALAEGAPRLRLLELSEERASEPVESAAYRMVIGVLEASDGPVVARTARDDGFLTVETRGAVADVQEIEDRVGAIDGTLAVAGDGILVARLPLR
;
A
#
# COMPACT_ATOMS: atom_id res chain seq x y z
N VAL A 1 -1.08 48.42 37.50
CA VAL A 1 -1.31 47.11 38.16
C VAL A 1 -2.73 46.59 37.95
N ALA A 2 -3.79 47.33 38.32
CA ALA A 2 -5.19 46.88 38.19
C ALA A 2 -5.59 46.38 36.78
N VAL A 3 -5.18 47.09 35.72
CA VAL A 3 -5.45 46.68 34.33
C VAL A 3 -4.77 45.35 33.97
N LEU A 4 -3.56 45.09 34.46
CA LEU A 4 -2.84 43.82 34.22
C LEU A 4 -3.53 42.65 34.94
N VAL A 5 -3.99 42.87 36.17
CA VAL A 5 -4.73 41.88 36.97
C VAL A 5 -6.07 41.54 36.32
N VAL A 6 -6.82 42.55 35.85
CA VAL A 6 -8.09 42.36 35.13
C VAL A 6 -7.88 41.64 33.81
N ARG A 7 -6.80 41.96 33.07
CA ARG A 7 -6.47 41.29 31.81
C ARG A 7 -6.13 39.81 32.02
N LEU A 8 -5.39 39.48 33.08
CA LEU A 8 -5.11 38.10 33.46
C LEU A 8 -6.40 37.37 33.88
N ALA A 9 -7.25 38.01 34.70
CA ALA A 9 -8.51 37.45 35.18
C ALA A 9 -9.57 37.23 34.09
N ARG A 10 -9.48 37.93 32.95
CA ARG A 10 -10.38 37.74 31.78
C ARG A 10 -9.82 36.82 30.72
N SER A 11 -8.56 36.41 30.81
CA SER A 11 -7.94 35.51 29.83
C SER A 11 -8.35 34.05 30.05
N SER A 12 -8.38 33.26 28.97
CA SER A 12 -8.66 31.82 29.01
C SER A 12 -7.58 31.08 29.81
N PRO A 13 -7.85 29.88 30.37
CA PRO A 13 -6.89 29.14 31.20
C PRO A 13 -5.53 28.92 30.50
N ALA A 14 -5.56 28.64 29.20
CA ALA A 14 -4.35 28.47 28.38
C ALA A 14 -3.57 29.78 28.19
N ARG A 15 -4.26 30.91 27.97
CA ARG A 15 -3.61 32.24 27.86
C ARG A 15 -3.08 32.73 29.20
N ARG A 16 -3.72 32.38 30.32
CA ARG A 16 -3.20 32.70 31.66
C ARG A 16 -1.84 32.08 31.88
N LEU A 17 -1.68 30.78 31.60
CA LEU A 17 -0.40 30.09 31.79
C LEU A 17 0.71 30.69 30.92
N ARG A 18 0.38 31.12 29.69
CA ARG A 18 1.35 31.72 28.76
C ARG A 18 1.74 33.15 29.13
N ASP A 19 0.76 33.99 29.43
CA ASP A 19 0.97 35.43 29.61
C ASP A 19 1.24 35.79 31.09
N ALA A 20 0.98 34.88 32.04
CA ALA A 20 1.22 35.08 33.48
C ALA A 20 2.66 35.51 33.82
N PRO A 21 3.74 34.90 33.28
CA PRO A 21 5.10 35.28 33.66
C PRO A 21 5.39 36.75 33.33
N VAL A 22 4.92 37.22 32.16
CA VAL A 22 5.10 38.60 31.69
C VAL A 22 4.21 39.55 32.48
N LEU A 23 2.95 39.21 32.70
CA LEU A 23 2.00 40.06 33.42
C LEU A 23 2.33 40.18 34.92
N LEU A 24 2.80 39.10 35.56
CA LEU A 24 3.21 39.09 36.96
C LEU A 24 4.50 39.88 37.18
N THR A 25 5.51 39.70 36.34
CA THR A 25 6.78 40.47 36.42
C THR A 25 6.56 41.95 36.14
N ALA A 26 5.73 42.30 35.15
CA ALA A 26 5.35 43.69 34.90
C ALA A 26 4.55 44.31 36.06
N ALA A 27 3.64 43.54 36.67
CA ALA A 27 2.90 44.00 37.85
C ALA A 27 3.82 44.19 39.07
N ALA A 28 4.76 43.28 39.30
CA ALA A 28 5.76 43.39 40.36
C ALA A 28 6.63 44.64 40.19
N PHE A 29 7.14 44.89 38.97
CA PHE A 29 7.90 46.10 38.67
C PHE A 29 7.10 47.38 38.99
N LEU A 30 5.87 47.48 38.48
CA LEU A 30 5.01 48.66 38.71
C LEU A 30 4.67 48.86 40.19
N SER A 31 4.47 47.78 40.95
CA SER A 31 4.22 47.85 42.40
C SER A 31 5.46 48.34 43.15
N LEU A 32 6.65 47.85 42.78
CA LEU A 32 7.92 48.29 43.37
C LEU A 32 8.20 49.77 43.04
N SER A 33 7.89 50.22 41.82
CA SER A 33 8.00 51.63 41.43
C SER A 33 7.03 52.52 42.20
N ALA A 34 5.79 52.07 42.40
CA ALA A 34 4.82 52.79 43.22
C ALA A 34 5.25 52.87 44.70
N ALA A 35 5.82 51.80 45.25
CA ALA A 35 6.35 51.78 46.62
C ALA A 35 7.50 52.77 46.80
N GLN A 36 8.42 52.85 45.83
CA GLN A 36 9.51 53.83 45.86
C GLN A 36 9.00 55.28 45.80
N LEU A 37 8.03 55.56 44.92
CA LEU A 37 7.41 56.89 44.84
C LEU A 37 6.69 57.27 46.14
N ALA A 38 5.94 56.34 46.73
CA ALA A 38 5.25 56.56 48.01
C ALA A 38 6.23 56.81 49.17
N HIS A 39 7.34 56.07 49.21
CA HIS A 39 8.38 56.24 50.22
C HIS A 39 9.02 57.64 50.12
N GLY A 40 9.37 58.07 48.90
CA GLY A 40 9.96 59.40 48.65
C GLY A 40 8.97 60.58 48.79
N ALA A 41 7.68 60.36 48.55
CA ALA A 41 6.66 61.41 48.61
C ALA A 41 6.57 62.10 49.98
N SER A 42 6.82 61.37 51.06
CA SER A 42 6.79 61.90 52.42
C SER A 42 7.96 62.85 52.75
N ARG A 43 9.06 62.80 51.98
CA ARG A 43 10.31 63.53 52.27
C ARG A 43 10.51 64.75 51.38
N GLY A 44 9.92 64.79 50.20
CA GLY A 44 10.04 65.92 49.26
C GLY A 44 11.41 66.02 48.54
N PHE A 45 12.33 65.08 48.76
CA PHE A 45 13.60 64.96 48.04
C PHE A 45 13.92 63.48 47.77
N VAL A 46 14.81 63.23 46.80
CA VAL A 46 15.27 61.87 46.46
C VAL A 46 16.30 61.44 47.50
N SER A 47 15.93 60.47 48.34
CA SER A 47 16.81 59.82 49.32
C SER A 47 17.52 58.61 48.69
N ASN A 48 18.58 58.13 49.34
CA ASN A 48 19.31 56.91 48.96
C ASN A 48 19.54 56.01 50.18
N ASP A 49 18.49 55.85 50.97
CA ASP A 49 18.54 55.02 52.17
C ASP A 49 18.62 53.52 51.80
N GLU A 50 18.81 52.67 52.80
CA GLU A 50 18.88 51.21 52.60
C GLU A 50 17.63 50.64 51.91
N LEU A 51 16.44 51.17 52.26
CA LEU A 51 15.17 50.81 51.59
C LEU A 51 15.13 51.24 50.12
N ASP A 52 15.65 52.42 49.78
CA ASP A 52 15.69 52.89 48.38
C ASP A 52 16.60 51.99 47.53
N ARG A 53 17.75 51.56 48.09
CA ARG A 53 18.66 50.62 47.43
C ARG A 53 18.05 49.23 47.25
N LEU A 54 17.32 48.72 48.25
CA LEU A 54 16.58 47.45 48.15
C LEU A 54 15.46 47.51 47.10
N LEU A 55 14.70 48.61 47.04
CA LEU A 55 13.65 48.79 46.03
C LEU A 55 14.24 48.89 44.62
N TRP A 56 15.35 49.64 44.45
CA TRP A 56 16.02 49.80 43.17
C TRP A 56 16.59 48.48 42.63
N THR A 57 17.29 47.71 43.47
CA THR A 57 17.81 46.38 43.08
C THR A 57 16.69 45.40 42.73
N SER A 58 15.59 45.42 43.50
CA SER A 58 14.40 44.60 43.23
C SER A 58 13.73 44.97 41.89
N GLN A 59 13.66 46.27 41.56
CA GLN A 59 13.15 46.73 40.27
C GLN A 59 14.05 46.29 39.11
N ALA A 60 15.38 46.39 39.26
CA ALA A 60 16.33 45.93 38.25
C ALA A 60 16.19 44.42 37.98
N LEU A 61 16.01 43.62 39.03
CA LEU A 61 15.74 42.19 38.91
C LEU A 61 14.40 41.90 38.22
N ALA A 62 13.34 42.64 38.58
CA ALA A 62 12.03 42.51 37.94
C ALA A 62 12.07 42.85 36.44
N LEU A 63 12.86 43.86 36.05
CA LEU A 63 13.09 44.22 34.63
C LEU A 63 13.83 43.12 33.88
N LEU A 64 14.88 42.54 34.48
CA LEU A 64 15.59 41.40 33.88
C LEU A 64 14.66 40.21 33.66
N LEU A 65 13.84 39.87 34.65
CA LEU A 65 12.86 38.79 34.53
C LEU A 65 11.80 39.09 33.45
N LEU A 66 11.34 40.33 33.35
CA LEU A 66 10.41 40.76 32.30
C LEU A 66 11.05 40.65 30.89
N ALA A 67 12.31 41.05 30.76
CA ALA A 67 13.07 40.93 29.50
C ALA A 67 13.22 39.46 29.08
N VAL A 68 13.54 38.56 30.02
CA VAL A 68 13.62 37.11 29.77
C VAL A 68 12.25 36.55 29.38
N ALA A 69 11.19 36.90 30.11
CA ALA A 69 9.83 36.41 29.85
C ALA A 69 9.29 36.86 28.48
N THR A 70 9.63 38.07 28.04
CA THR A 70 9.23 38.60 26.72
C THR A 70 10.10 38.04 25.58
N ALA A 71 11.38 37.78 25.82
CA ALA A 71 12.28 37.16 24.85
C ALA A 71 12.05 35.64 24.65
N TRP A 72 11.44 34.97 25.64
CA TRP A 72 11.18 33.52 25.59
C TRP A 72 10.23 33.12 24.45
N ASP A 73 9.17 33.91 24.23
CA ASP A 73 8.14 33.61 23.23
C ASP A 73 8.68 33.64 21.77
N PRO A 74 9.40 34.67 21.30
CA PRO A 74 10.00 34.65 19.97
C PRO A 74 11.10 33.60 19.81
N LEU A 75 11.85 33.28 20.88
CA LEU A 75 12.89 32.25 20.83
C LEU A 75 12.29 30.84 20.66
N ARG A 76 11.20 30.54 21.38
CA ARG A 76 10.44 29.28 21.23
C ARG A 76 9.88 29.14 19.82
N ARG A 77 9.30 30.21 19.26
CA ARG A 77 8.77 30.23 17.89
C ARG A 77 9.85 29.99 16.82
N ARG A 78 11.03 30.60 16.98
CA ARG A 78 12.17 30.37 16.07
C ARG A 78 12.65 28.92 16.08
N ARG A 79 12.72 28.29 17.26
CA ARG A 79 13.07 26.86 17.36
C ARG A 79 12.04 25.95 16.70
N ALA A 80 10.75 26.19 16.91
CA ALA A 80 9.68 25.42 16.27
C ALA A 80 9.75 25.50 14.73
N ARG A 81 10.00 26.70 14.17
CA ARG A 81 10.20 26.90 12.72
C ARG A 81 11.39 26.12 12.16
N ALA A 82 12.52 26.13 12.86
CA ALA A 82 13.72 25.39 12.42
C ALA A 82 13.49 23.88 12.40
N GLN A 83 12.72 23.35 13.35
CA GLN A 83 12.37 21.93 13.40
C GLN A 83 11.35 21.53 12.32
N LEU A 84 10.36 22.38 12.04
CA LEU A 84 9.42 22.17 10.92
C LEU A 84 10.12 22.18 9.55
N ALA A 85 11.10 23.07 9.35
CA ALA A 85 11.89 23.08 8.12
C ALA A 85 12.71 21.78 7.95
N LYS A 86 13.27 21.26 9.05
CA LYS A 86 13.98 19.98 9.05
C LYS A 86 13.06 18.80 8.74
N LEU A 87 11.82 18.84 9.22
CA LEU A 87 10.80 17.83 8.94
C LEU A 87 10.38 17.79 7.48
N VAL A 88 10.21 18.95 6.82
CA VAL A 88 9.91 19.00 5.38
C VAL A 88 11.00 18.32 4.54
N VAL A 89 12.26 18.38 5.01
CA VAL A 89 13.40 17.72 4.36
C VAL A 89 13.45 16.22 4.69
N GLU A 90 13.21 15.83 5.95
CA GLU A 90 13.18 14.40 6.34
C GLU A 90 11.97 13.65 5.75
N LEU A 91 10.84 14.33 5.50
CA LEU A 91 9.66 13.77 4.83
C LEU A 91 9.84 13.56 3.31
N ALA A 92 10.88 14.14 2.71
CA ALA A 92 11.24 13.86 1.32
C ALA A 92 11.84 12.45 1.15
N ASP A 93 12.41 11.88 2.23
CA ASP A 93 12.96 10.52 2.25
C ASP A 93 11.99 9.54 2.91
N ALA A 94 11.06 9.01 2.10
CA ALA A 94 10.23 7.81 2.33
C ALA A 94 9.54 7.68 3.72
N PRO A 95 8.29 8.17 3.87
CA PRO A 95 7.59 8.12 5.16
C PRO A 95 7.06 6.71 5.47
N ARG A 96 7.26 6.27 6.72
CA ARG A 96 6.49 5.17 7.32
C ARG A 96 5.08 5.67 7.68
N PRO A 97 4.01 4.86 7.53
CA PRO A 97 2.66 5.24 7.94
C PRO A 97 2.66 5.69 9.41
N GLY A 98 2.14 6.88 9.69
CA GLY A 98 2.08 7.46 11.04
C GLY A 98 3.26 8.36 11.44
N GLY A 99 4.36 8.39 10.69
CA GLY A 99 5.56 9.19 11.04
C GLY A 99 5.35 10.70 11.03
N LEU A 100 4.41 11.20 10.23
CA LEU A 100 4.06 12.63 10.15
C LEU A 100 3.43 13.14 11.45
N ARG A 101 2.58 12.34 12.11
CA ARG A 101 1.95 12.73 13.38
C ARG A 101 3.00 12.89 14.47
N ASP A 102 3.86 11.89 14.65
CA ASP A 102 4.86 11.89 15.72
C ASP A 102 5.89 13.01 15.51
N SER A 103 6.25 13.25 14.26
CA SER A 103 7.06 14.40 13.84
C SER A 103 6.42 15.76 14.21
N LEU A 104 5.13 15.93 13.90
CA LEU A 104 4.41 17.15 14.25
C LEU A 104 4.25 17.31 15.77
N ALA A 105 4.04 16.21 16.49
CA ALA A 105 3.97 16.20 17.94
C ALA A 105 5.28 16.67 18.58
N ASP A 106 6.43 16.19 18.09
CA ASP A 106 7.75 16.60 18.57
C ASP A 106 8.07 18.06 18.25
N ALA A 107 7.78 18.53 17.02
CA ALA A 107 8.05 19.90 16.61
C ALA A 107 7.18 20.94 17.35
N LEU A 108 5.94 20.56 17.68
CA LEU A 108 5.00 21.42 18.41
C LEU A 108 5.10 21.25 19.93
N GLY A 109 5.76 20.18 20.41
CA GLY A 109 5.86 19.81 21.81
C GLY A 109 4.51 19.35 22.40
N ASP A 110 3.68 18.72 21.58
CA ASP A 110 2.35 18.23 21.97
C ASP A 110 2.20 16.73 21.63
N PRO A 111 2.41 15.83 22.61
CA PRO A 111 2.29 14.38 22.39
C PRO A 111 0.84 13.92 22.16
N ASP A 112 -0.15 14.72 22.57
CA ASP A 112 -1.58 14.40 22.42
C ASP A 112 -2.14 14.82 21.06
N LEU A 113 -1.28 15.34 20.18
CA LEU A 113 -1.64 15.77 18.84
C LEU A 113 -2.21 14.60 18.03
N GLN A 114 -3.34 14.85 17.38
CA GLN A 114 -3.97 13.92 16.45
C GLN A 114 -4.03 14.55 15.07
N LEU A 115 -3.64 13.77 14.06
CA LEU A 115 -3.74 14.13 12.66
C LEU A 115 -4.91 13.36 12.06
N LEU A 116 -5.78 14.05 11.34
CA LEU A 116 -6.88 13.46 10.58
C LEU A 116 -6.73 13.86 9.12
N TYR A 117 -6.94 12.91 8.22
CA TYR A 117 -6.95 13.11 6.77
C TYR A 117 -8.38 13.15 6.27
N ARG A 118 -8.64 13.97 5.25
CA ARG A 118 -9.94 14.01 4.58
C ARG A 118 -9.84 13.28 3.24
N ILE A 119 -10.58 12.19 3.10
CA ILE A 119 -10.59 11.36 1.88
C ILE A 119 -11.69 11.83 0.93
N ASP A 120 -12.88 12.11 1.47
CA ASP A 120 -14.05 12.63 0.74
C ASP A 120 -14.69 13.79 1.53
N GLU A 121 -15.68 14.49 0.95
CA GLU A 121 -16.31 15.67 1.57
C GLU A 121 -16.81 15.42 3.01
N ASN A 122 -17.23 14.20 3.31
CA ASN A 122 -17.77 13.80 4.62
C ASN A 122 -16.94 12.74 5.35
N GLU A 123 -15.83 12.27 4.78
CA GLU A 123 -15.08 11.12 5.31
C GLU A 123 -13.70 11.51 5.84
N TRP A 124 -13.52 11.33 7.14
CA TRP A 124 -12.29 11.60 7.87
C TRP A 124 -11.65 10.29 8.31
N VAL A 125 -10.34 10.17 8.14
CA VAL A 125 -9.60 8.94 8.41
C VAL A 125 -8.32 9.28 9.17
N ARG A 126 -7.94 8.39 10.10
CA ARG A 126 -6.69 8.50 10.87
C ARG A 126 -5.49 7.97 10.08
N PRO A 127 -4.24 8.24 10.51
CA PRO A 127 -3.04 7.68 9.89
C PRO A 127 -3.00 6.14 9.86
N ASP A 128 -3.76 5.48 10.73
CA ASP A 128 -3.91 4.02 10.80
C ASP A 128 -4.99 3.46 9.83
N GLY A 129 -5.62 4.33 9.02
CA GLY A 129 -6.67 3.95 8.08
C GLY A 129 -8.05 3.75 8.71
N ARG A 130 -8.21 3.99 10.02
CA ARG A 130 -9.52 3.85 10.68
C ARG A 130 -10.39 5.09 10.48
N PRO A 131 -11.72 4.92 10.31
CA PRO A 131 -12.63 6.05 10.19
C PRO A 131 -12.62 6.87 11.49
N ALA A 132 -12.66 8.18 11.33
CA ALA A 132 -12.67 9.15 12.41
C ALA A 132 -13.89 10.05 12.31
N ARG A 133 -14.36 10.55 13.46
CA ARG A 133 -15.37 11.61 13.47
C ARG A 133 -14.77 12.91 12.93
N ALA A 134 -15.64 13.70 12.31
CA ALA A 134 -15.31 15.05 11.91
C ALA A 134 -14.74 15.83 13.11
N PRO A 135 -13.68 16.60 12.90
CA PRO A 135 -13.04 17.35 13.96
C PRO A 135 -13.95 18.48 14.47
N GLY A 136 -13.91 18.75 15.78
CA GLY A 136 -14.66 19.85 16.41
C GLY A 136 -13.99 21.22 16.26
N ASP A 137 -14.54 22.25 16.92
CA ASP A 137 -14.03 23.64 16.84
C ASP A 137 -12.58 23.81 17.34
N ASP A 138 -12.08 22.91 18.18
CA ASP A 138 -10.69 22.91 18.68
C ASP A 138 -9.68 22.32 17.68
N SER A 139 -10.01 22.29 16.39
CA SER A 139 -9.16 21.76 15.34
C SER A 139 -8.68 22.82 14.36
N THR A 140 -7.42 22.72 13.95
CA THR A 140 -6.88 23.55 12.88
C THR A 140 -6.98 22.78 11.57
N GLN A 141 -7.77 23.30 10.64
CA GLN A 141 -7.88 22.73 9.30
C GLN A 141 -6.63 23.02 8.48
N LEU A 142 -6.09 21.98 7.83
CA LEU A 142 -4.94 22.05 6.94
C LEU A 142 -5.45 22.15 5.49
N LEU A 143 -5.16 23.28 4.86
CA LEU A 143 -5.59 23.59 3.49
C LEU A 143 -4.47 23.29 2.49
N ALA A 144 -4.79 22.55 1.42
CA ALA A 144 -3.94 22.45 0.23
C ALA A 144 -4.72 22.86 -1.02
N GLY A 145 -4.15 23.78 -1.81
CA GLY A 145 -4.83 24.33 -2.99
C GLY A 145 -6.17 24.98 -2.62
N ASN A 146 -7.25 24.44 -3.20
CA ASN A 146 -8.63 24.88 -3.09
C ASN A 146 -9.49 24.06 -2.09
N GLY A 147 -8.89 23.17 -1.29
CA GLY A 147 -9.64 22.33 -0.34
C GLY A 147 -8.90 22.00 0.96
N VAL A 148 -9.65 21.54 1.96
CA VAL A 148 -9.11 20.99 3.21
C VAL A 148 -8.62 19.57 2.94
N VAL A 149 -7.37 19.29 3.29
CA VAL A 149 -6.76 17.96 3.09
C VAL A 149 -6.67 17.19 4.41
N GLY A 150 -6.69 17.90 5.52
CA GLY A 150 -6.69 17.28 6.84
C GLY A 150 -7.02 18.26 7.95
N ALA A 151 -7.04 17.77 9.17
CA ALA A 151 -7.22 18.57 10.37
C ALA A 151 -6.27 18.10 11.47
N LEU A 152 -5.74 19.06 12.20
CA LEU A 152 -4.88 18.85 13.35
C LEU A 152 -5.68 19.14 14.61
N ILE A 153 -5.83 18.14 15.48
CA ILE A 153 -6.37 18.32 16.82
C ILE A 153 -5.17 18.46 17.76
N HIS A 154 -5.08 19.57 18.47
CA HIS A 154 -3.96 19.91 19.33
C HIS A 154 -4.45 20.64 20.58
N ARG A 155 -3.58 20.79 21.58
CA ARG A 155 -3.92 21.54 22.80
C ARG A 155 -4.34 22.98 22.48
N PRO A 156 -5.36 23.53 23.17
CA PRO A 156 -5.84 24.88 22.93
C PRO A 156 -4.74 25.92 23.21
N GLY A 157 -4.58 26.89 22.31
CA GLY A 157 -3.54 27.94 22.38
C GLY A 157 -2.22 27.63 21.67
N LEU A 158 -2.01 26.41 21.17
CA LEU A 158 -0.78 26.02 20.47
C LEU A 158 -0.67 26.66 19.08
N LEU A 159 -1.79 26.72 18.34
CA LEU A 159 -1.89 27.31 17.01
C LEU A 159 -2.84 28.53 16.97
N ASP A 160 -2.93 29.30 18.05
CA ASP A 160 -3.73 30.54 18.10
C ASP A 160 -3.23 31.60 17.08
N ASP A 161 -1.93 31.58 16.79
CA ASP A 161 -1.28 32.50 15.86
C ASP A 161 -1.62 32.14 14.41
N ARG A 162 -2.27 33.05 13.68
CA ARG A 162 -2.64 32.85 12.27
C ARG A 162 -1.40 32.61 11.40
N VAL A 163 -0.29 33.29 11.67
CA VAL A 163 0.93 33.17 10.87
C VAL A 163 1.53 31.77 11.01
N LEU A 164 1.51 31.20 12.22
CA LEU A 164 2.02 29.86 12.47
C LEU A 164 1.12 28.79 11.82
N ARG A 165 -0.21 29.01 11.82
CA ARG A 165 -1.16 28.14 11.11
C ARG A 165 -0.92 28.13 9.61
N ASP A 166 -0.75 29.30 9.01
CA ASP A 166 -0.54 29.43 7.58
C ASP A 166 0.80 28.80 7.16
N GLU A 167 1.88 29.03 7.91
CA GLU A 167 3.18 28.39 7.69
C GLU A 167 3.12 26.85 7.85
N LEU A 168 2.44 26.35 8.89
CA LEU A 168 2.26 24.91 9.11
C LEU A 168 1.44 24.28 7.98
N SER A 169 0.39 24.96 7.54
CA SER A 169 -0.42 24.51 6.41
C SER A 169 0.42 24.43 5.14
N ALA A 170 1.25 25.43 4.85
CA ALA A 170 2.11 25.47 3.68
C ALA A 170 3.15 24.34 3.69
N ALA A 171 3.77 24.08 4.85
CA ALA A 171 4.73 22.99 5.02
C ALA A 171 4.08 21.59 4.93
N ALA A 172 2.88 21.43 5.50
CA ALA A 172 2.16 20.15 5.51
C ALA A 172 1.57 19.78 4.14
N ARG A 173 1.38 20.75 3.22
CA ARG A 173 0.76 20.52 1.89
C ARG A 173 1.38 19.39 1.09
N LEU A 174 2.71 19.39 0.95
CA LEU A 174 3.40 18.41 0.10
C LEU A 174 3.34 17.00 0.70
N ALA A 175 3.53 16.89 2.02
CA ALA A 175 3.44 15.61 2.72
C ALA A 175 2.02 15.03 2.69
N LEU A 176 1.00 15.88 2.87
CA LEU A 176 -0.40 15.47 2.81
C LEU A 176 -0.84 15.05 1.40
N GLU A 177 -0.43 15.77 0.36
CA GLU A 177 -0.77 15.40 -1.01
C GLU A 177 -0.10 14.07 -1.42
N HIS A 178 1.14 13.86 -0.99
CA HIS A 178 1.84 12.59 -1.25
C HIS A 178 1.14 11.39 -0.58
N GLU A 179 0.79 11.51 0.71
CA GLU A 179 0.02 10.49 1.44
C GLU A 179 -1.33 10.20 0.77
N ARG A 180 -2.07 11.27 0.37
CA ARG A 180 -3.37 11.14 -0.30
C ARG A 180 -3.25 10.37 -1.62
N LEU A 181 -2.25 10.70 -2.44
CA LEU A 181 -2.00 10.03 -3.71
C LEU A 181 -1.60 8.57 -3.51
N GLN A 182 -0.79 8.25 -2.50
CA GLN A 182 -0.43 6.87 -2.19
C GLN A 182 -1.63 6.04 -1.71
N ALA A 183 -2.49 6.61 -0.85
CA ALA A 183 -3.71 5.94 -0.39
C ALA A 183 -4.66 5.67 -1.57
N ALA A 184 -4.85 6.64 -2.46
CA ALA A 184 -5.66 6.49 -3.66
C ALA A 184 -5.11 5.40 -4.60
N ALA A 185 -3.79 5.38 -4.84
CA ALA A 185 -3.14 4.37 -5.67
C ALA A 185 -3.30 2.95 -5.09
N ARG A 186 -3.14 2.78 -3.77
CA ARG A 186 -3.35 1.48 -3.10
C ARG A 186 -4.78 0.99 -3.23
N LYS A 187 -5.76 1.88 -3.08
CA LYS A 187 -7.19 1.55 -3.29
C LYS A 187 -7.45 1.09 -4.73
N GLN A 188 -6.98 1.85 -5.72
CA GLN A 188 -7.15 1.49 -7.14
C GLN A 188 -6.52 0.13 -7.48
N LEU A 189 -5.33 -0.18 -6.93
CA LEU A 189 -4.71 -1.49 -7.10
C LEU A 189 -5.53 -2.62 -6.48
N ALA A 190 -6.10 -2.40 -5.28
CA ALA A 190 -6.97 -3.39 -4.64
C ALA A 190 -8.26 -3.62 -5.45
N ASP A 191 -8.90 -2.55 -5.92
CA ASP A 191 -10.11 -2.60 -6.76
C ASP A 191 -9.82 -3.32 -8.09
N LEU A 192 -8.67 -3.04 -8.72
CA LEU A 192 -8.24 -3.70 -9.95
C LEU A 192 -8.01 -5.19 -9.74
N ARG A 193 -7.31 -5.58 -8.66
CA ARG A 193 -7.08 -6.99 -8.31
C ARG A 193 -8.40 -7.72 -8.05
N ALA A 194 -9.31 -7.12 -7.29
CA ALA A 194 -10.63 -7.69 -7.02
C ALA A 194 -11.45 -7.83 -8.31
N SER A 195 -11.38 -6.86 -9.22
CA SER A 195 -12.04 -6.92 -10.53
C SER A 195 -11.47 -8.05 -11.39
N ARG A 196 -10.15 -8.16 -11.48
CA ARG A 196 -9.47 -9.23 -12.23
C ARG A 196 -9.79 -10.61 -11.68
N ALA A 197 -9.80 -10.79 -10.37
CA ALA A 197 -10.20 -12.06 -9.74
C ALA A 197 -11.63 -12.47 -10.11
N ARG A 198 -12.57 -11.50 -10.13
CA ARG A 198 -13.95 -11.76 -10.56
C ARG A 198 -14.04 -12.13 -12.04
N LEU A 199 -13.29 -11.44 -12.91
CA LEU A 199 -13.23 -11.75 -14.34
C LEU A 199 -12.62 -13.13 -14.61
N ALA A 200 -11.52 -13.47 -13.94
CA ALA A 200 -10.90 -14.79 -14.05
C ALA A 200 -11.87 -15.90 -13.62
N THR A 201 -12.53 -15.72 -12.46
CA THR A 201 -13.52 -16.69 -11.96
C THR A 201 -14.69 -16.86 -12.94
N ALA A 202 -15.19 -15.75 -13.51
CA ALA A 202 -16.26 -15.78 -14.49
C ALA A 202 -15.82 -16.46 -15.80
N SER A 203 -14.61 -16.16 -16.27
CA SER A 203 -14.00 -16.77 -17.45
C SER A 203 -13.82 -18.29 -17.26
N ASP A 204 -13.34 -18.73 -16.11
CA ASP A 204 -13.18 -20.15 -15.79
C ASP A 204 -14.51 -20.88 -15.69
N ALA A 205 -15.56 -20.22 -15.20
CA ALA A 205 -16.91 -20.79 -15.17
C ALA A 205 -17.47 -20.94 -16.59
N GLU A 206 -17.31 -19.93 -17.44
CA GLU A 206 -17.78 -19.96 -18.83
C GLU A 206 -17.00 -20.97 -19.67
N ARG A 207 -15.67 -21.02 -19.50
CA ARG A 207 -14.82 -22.04 -20.11
C ARG A 207 -15.30 -23.44 -19.75
N ARG A 208 -15.47 -23.76 -18.46
CA ARG A 208 -16.00 -25.08 -18.01
C ARG A 208 -17.40 -25.37 -18.51
N ARG A 209 -18.22 -24.35 -18.78
CA ARG A 209 -19.54 -24.52 -19.40
C ARG A 209 -19.39 -24.88 -20.89
N LEU A 210 -18.58 -24.14 -21.62
CA LEU A 210 -18.29 -24.42 -23.03
C LEU A 210 -17.65 -25.79 -23.22
N GLU A 211 -16.72 -26.17 -22.35
CA GLU A 211 -16.09 -27.50 -22.34
C GLU A 211 -17.15 -28.60 -22.18
N ARG A 212 -18.09 -28.47 -21.23
CA ARG A 212 -19.20 -29.43 -21.05
C ARG A 212 -20.16 -29.44 -22.23
N ASP A 213 -20.57 -28.28 -22.73
CA ASP A 213 -21.49 -28.18 -23.88
C ASP A 213 -20.87 -28.81 -25.14
N LEU A 214 -19.56 -28.60 -25.37
CA LEU A 214 -18.81 -29.20 -26.47
C LEU A 214 -18.64 -30.71 -26.27
N HIS A 215 -18.28 -31.13 -25.04
CA HIS A 215 -18.11 -32.53 -24.68
C HIS A 215 -19.41 -33.32 -24.90
N ASP A 216 -20.51 -32.90 -24.28
CA ASP A 216 -21.76 -33.65 -24.31
C ASP A 216 -22.43 -33.56 -25.69
N GLY A 217 -22.42 -32.38 -26.32
CA GLY A 217 -23.12 -32.15 -27.58
C GLY A 217 -22.40 -32.73 -28.81
N ALA A 218 -21.09 -32.47 -28.95
CA ALA A 218 -20.35 -32.89 -30.13
C ALA A 218 -19.94 -34.37 -30.06
N GLN A 219 -19.52 -34.88 -28.90
CA GLN A 219 -19.11 -36.28 -28.80
C GLN A 219 -20.27 -37.26 -28.98
N GLN A 220 -21.44 -36.99 -28.37
CA GLN A 220 -22.61 -37.87 -28.54
C GLN A 220 -23.02 -37.97 -30.01
N ARG A 221 -22.97 -36.85 -30.75
CA ARG A 221 -23.26 -36.84 -32.19
C ARG A 221 -22.20 -37.61 -33.00
N LEU A 222 -20.92 -37.42 -32.73
CA LEU A 222 -19.84 -38.09 -33.45
C LEU A 222 -19.80 -39.61 -33.17
N VAL A 223 -20.04 -40.03 -31.92
CA VAL A 223 -20.17 -41.45 -31.56
C VAL A 223 -21.37 -42.09 -32.25
N SER A 224 -22.51 -41.40 -32.29
CA SER A 224 -23.69 -41.88 -33.00
C SER A 224 -23.45 -42.05 -34.51
N VAL A 225 -22.73 -41.11 -35.14
CA VAL A 225 -22.29 -41.22 -36.54
C VAL A 225 -21.33 -42.39 -36.72
N ALA A 226 -20.38 -42.61 -35.79
CA ALA A 226 -19.44 -43.73 -35.86
C ALA A 226 -20.14 -45.09 -35.78
N ILE A 227 -21.15 -45.23 -34.92
CA ILE A 227 -21.96 -46.44 -34.80
C ILE A 227 -22.79 -46.65 -36.08
N SER A 228 -23.40 -45.60 -36.61
CA SER A 228 -24.20 -45.66 -37.84
C SER A 228 -23.35 -46.09 -39.04
N LEU A 229 -22.14 -45.56 -39.17
CA LEU A 229 -21.18 -45.96 -40.21
C LEU A 229 -20.70 -47.42 -40.04
N ARG A 230 -20.59 -47.92 -38.80
CA ARG A 230 -20.24 -49.32 -38.54
C ARG A 230 -21.37 -50.29 -38.90
N LEU A 231 -22.62 -49.91 -38.65
CA LEU A 231 -23.79 -50.71 -38.99
C LEU A 231 -24.09 -50.72 -40.50
N ALA A 232 -23.74 -49.66 -41.21
CA ALA A 232 -23.92 -49.56 -42.66
C ALA A 232 -22.80 -50.24 -43.48
N ALA A 233 -21.76 -50.78 -42.83
CA ALA A 233 -20.57 -51.30 -43.49
C ALA A 233 -20.74 -52.71 -44.07
N PRO A 234 -20.68 -52.91 -45.41
CA PRO A 234 -20.48 -54.23 -45.98
C PRO A 234 -19.05 -54.72 -45.68
N ALA A 235 -18.89 -56.03 -45.49
CA ALA A 235 -17.59 -56.62 -45.20
C ALA A 235 -16.61 -56.41 -46.38
N GLY A 236 -15.49 -55.72 -46.14
CA GLY A 236 -14.40 -55.57 -47.10
C GLY A 236 -14.20 -54.18 -47.72
N ASP A 237 -14.98 -53.17 -47.32
CA ASP A 237 -14.86 -51.82 -47.89
C ASP A 237 -13.75 -50.98 -47.20
N ALA A 238 -12.69 -50.68 -47.94
CA ALA A 238 -11.49 -50.00 -47.44
C ALA A 238 -11.72 -48.49 -47.20
N GLU A 239 -12.59 -47.85 -47.98
CA GLU A 239 -12.90 -46.42 -47.85
C GLU A 239 -13.71 -46.14 -46.59
N LEU A 240 -14.62 -47.06 -46.25
CA LEU A 240 -15.40 -46.98 -45.02
C LEU A 240 -14.56 -47.27 -43.77
N ALA A 241 -13.59 -48.19 -43.88
CA ALA A 241 -12.61 -48.42 -42.82
C ALA A 241 -11.70 -47.19 -42.58
N TRP A 242 -11.36 -46.43 -43.63
CA TRP A 242 -10.64 -45.17 -43.53
C TRP A 242 -11.50 -44.09 -42.86
N ALA A 243 -12.74 -43.90 -43.30
CA ALA A 243 -13.67 -42.93 -42.70
C ALA A 243 -13.95 -43.21 -41.21
N GLN A 244 -14.02 -44.47 -40.80
CA GLN A 244 -14.15 -44.85 -39.38
C GLN A 244 -12.90 -44.52 -38.55
N ARG A 245 -11.69 -44.62 -39.14
CA ARG A 245 -10.46 -44.20 -38.46
C ARG A 245 -10.40 -42.69 -38.33
N GLU A 246 -10.69 -41.96 -39.40
CA GLU A 246 -10.69 -40.50 -39.40
C GLU A 246 -11.67 -39.92 -38.38
N LEU A 247 -12.87 -40.51 -38.28
CA LEU A 247 -13.86 -40.11 -37.28
C LEU A 247 -13.41 -40.39 -35.83
N ARG A 248 -12.66 -41.48 -35.59
CA ARG A 248 -12.08 -41.73 -34.26
C ARG A 248 -11.00 -40.72 -33.92
N THR A 249 -10.16 -40.37 -34.89
CA THR A 249 -9.13 -39.33 -34.74
C THR A 249 -9.78 -37.98 -34.43
N ALA A 250 -10.79 -37.57 -35.21
CA ALA A 250 -11.51 -36.32 -34.96
C ALA A 250 -12.21 -36.27 -33.59
N VAL A 251 -12.71 -37.40 -33.07
CA VAL A 251 -13.26 -37.50 -31.71
C VAL A 251 -12.17 -37.37 -30.64
N ALA A 252 -10.97 -37.90 -30.89
CA ALA A 252 -9.82 -37.77 -30.00
C ALA A 252 -9.31 -36.33 -29.96
N GLU A 253 -9.14 -35.68 -31.11
CA GLU A 253 -8.75 -34.27 -31.20
C GLU A 253 -9.79 -33.34 -30.55
N LEU A 254 -11.08 -33.63 -30.71
CA LEU A 254 -12.15 -32.87 -30.06
C LEU A 254 -12.17 -33.08 -28.53
N ARG A 255 -11.70 -34.24 -28.04
CA ARG A 255 -11.49 -34.48 -26.59
C ARG A 255 -10.34 -33.65 -26.04
N GLU A 256 -9.23 -33.55 -26.77
CA GLU A 256 -8.08 -32.71 -26.38
C GLU A 256 -8.44 -31.22 -26.36
N LEU A 257 -9.20 -30.77 -27.36
CA LEU A 257 -9.71 -29.39 -27.43
C LEU A 257 -10.72 -29.10 -26.30
N ALA A 258 -11.63 -30.04 -25.98
CA ALA A 258 -12.66 -29.86 -24.96
C ALA A 258 -12.13 -29.91 -23.52
N HIS A 259 -10.98 -30.52 -23.26
CA HIS A 259 -10.39 -30.56 -21.91
C HIS A 259 -9.41 -29.41 -21.65
N GLY A 260 -9.28 -28.49 -22.59
CA GLY A 260 -8.34 -27.37 -22.47
C GLY A 260 -6.94 -27.85 -22.16
N ILE A 261 -6.33 -28.66 -23.04
CA ILE A 261 -4.94 -29.09 -22.91
C ILE A 261 -4.65 -29.78 -21.55
N TYR A 262 -5.53 -30.68 -21.12
CA TYR A 262 -5.21 -31.70 -20.12
C TYR A 262 -5.25 -33.08 -20.81
N PRO A 263 -4.10 -33.64 -21.21
CA PRO A 263 -4.06 -34.94 -21.88
C PRO A 263 -4.55 -36.03 -20.95
N ALA A 264 -5.33 -36.99 -21.45
CA ALA A 264 -5.74 -38.16 -20.65
C ALA A 264 -4.52 -38.90 -20.06
N VAL A 265 -3.41 -38.92 -20.80
CA VAL A 265 -2.10 -39.47 -20.39
C VAL A 265 -1.56 -38.79 -19.12
N LEU A 266 -1.78 -37.48 -18.92
CA LEU A 266 -1.36 -36.77 -17.71
C LEU A 266 -2.12 -37.26 -16.49
N GLY A 267 -3.43 -37.51 -16.62
CA GLY A 267 -4.26 -38.07 -15.56
C GLY A 267 -3.88 -39.52 -15.22
N GLU A 268 -3.73 -40.37 -16.23
CA GLU A 268 -3.57 -41.82 -16.07
C GLU A 268 -2.12 -42.24 -15.80
N GLU A 269 -1.15 -41.62 -16.47
CA GLU A 269 0.27 -42.06 -16.49
C GLU A 269 1.23 -41.01 -15.91
N GLY A 270 0.81 -39.74 -15.81
CA GLY A 270 1.51 -38.69 -15.08
C GLY A 270 2.34 -37.76 -15.97
N LEU A 271 3.03 -36.81 -15.34
CA LEU A 271 3.71 -35.72 -16.04
C LEU A 271 4.80 -36.19 -17.01
N ALA A 272 5.61 -37.18 -16.64
CA ALA A 272 6.68 -37.69 -17.49
C ALA A 272 6.13 -38.27 -18.80
N ALA A 273 5.18 -39.21 -18.70
CA ALA A 273 4.54 -39.84 -19.86
C ALA A 273 3.82 -38.81 -20.76
N ALA A 274 3.15 -37.82 -20.16
CA ALA A 274 2.49 -36.76 -20.92
C ALA A 274 3.48 -35.87 -21.69
N LEU A 275 4.63 -35.55 -21.10
CA LEU A 275 5.68 -34.77 -21.77
C LEU A 275 6.39 -35.57 -22.86
N GLU A 276 6.59 -36.88 -22.66
CA GLU A 276 7.12 -37.78 -23.69
C GLU A 276 6.20 -37.86 -24.90
N ALA A 277 4.89 -38.07 -24.67
CA ALA A 277 3.88 -38.05 -25.74
C ALA A 277 3.86 -36.70 -26.48
N LEU A 278 4.01 -35.58 -25.75
CA LEU A 278 4.12 -34.25 -26.35
C LEU A 278 5.38 -34.13 -27.23
N ALA A 279 6.52 -34.68 -26.80
CA ALA A 279 7.76 -34.63 -27.56
C ALA A 279 7.73 -35.50 -28.83
N GLU A 280 6.96 -36.60 -28.84
CA GLU A 280 6.71 -37.39 -30.06
C GLU A 280 6.01 -36.57 -31.15
N GLY A 281 5.03 -35.73 -30.76
CA GLY A 281 4.30 -34.85 -31.67
C GLY A 281 5.05 -33.56 -32.03
N ALA A 282 6.08 -33.18 -31.27
CA ALA A 282 6.79 -31.91 -31.41
C ALA A 282 8.31 -32.10 -31.51
N PRO A 283 8.88 -32.28 -32.72
CA PRO A 283 10.31 -32.54 -32.93
C PRO A 283 11.27 -31.45 -32.40
N ARG A 284 10.74 -30.28 -32.08
CA ARG A 284 11.47 -29.14 -31.51
C ARG A 284 11.61 -29.22 -29.99
N LEU A 285 10.80 -30.05 -29.33
CA LEU A 285 10.83 -30.25 -27.88
C LEU A 285 11.87 -31.33 -27.55
N ARG A 286 12.84 -30.99 -26.71
CA ARG A 286 13.83 -31.91 -26.17
C ARG A 286 13.66 -32.03 -24.66
N LEU A 287 13.43 -33.25 -24.19
CA LEU A 287 13.35 -33.58 -22.77
C LEU A 287 14.75 -34.02 -22.31
N LEU A 288 15.20 -33.52 -21.16
CA LEU A 288 16.51 -33.89 -20.58
C LEU A 288 16.36 -34.80 -19.36
N GLU A 289 15.77 -34.26 -18.30
CA GLU A 289 15.48 -35.00 -17.07
C GLU A 289 13.98 -34.89 -16.81
N LEU A 290 13.35 -36.01 -16.51
CA LEU A 290 11.93 -36.07 -16.15
C LEU A 290 11.80 -36.73 -14.78
N SER A 291 11.03 -36.10 -13.90
CA SER A 291 10.61 -36.72 -12.65
C SER A 291 9.53 -37.76 -12.94
N GLU A 292 9.81 -39.04 -12.64
CA GLU A 292 8.86 -40.15 -12.80
C GLU A 292 7.85 -40.26 -11.62
N GLU A 293 8.11 -39.59 -10.50
CA GLU A 293 7.21 -39.60 -9.34
C GLU A 293 5.96 -38.74 -9.57
N ARG A 294 4.79 -39.29 -9.23
CA ARG A 294 3.50 -38.59 -9.30
C ARG A 294 3.42 -37.42 -8.31
N ALA A 295 2.91 -36.29 -8.80
CA ALA A 295 2.51 -35.14 -8.00
C ALA A 295 0.98 -35.00 -8.00
N SER A 296 0.48 -33.98 -7.29
CA SER A 296 -0.95 -33.67 -7.33
C SER A 296 -1.35 -33.18 -8.74
N GLU A 297 -2.58 -33.48 -9.14
CA GLU A 297 -3.12 -33.09 -10.45
C GLU A 297 -2.94 -31.59 -10.78
N PRO A 298 -3.16 -30.64 -9.84
CA PRO A 298 -2.93 -29.22 -10.10
C PRO A 298 -1.46 -28.89 -10.42
N VAL A 299 -0.52 -29.58 -9.77
CA VAL A 299 0.92 -29.37 -9.95
C VAL A 299 1.39 -29.93 -11.29
N GLU A 300 0.97 -31.14 -11.63
CA GLU A 300 1.29 -31.76 -12.91
C GLU A 300 0.68 -30.98 -14.08
N SER A 301 -0.55 -30.48 -13.92
CA SER A 301 -1.23 -29.63 -14.91
C SER A 301 -0.50 -28.30 -15.13
N ALA A 302 -0.10 -27.62 -14.05
CA ALA A 302 0.63 -26.36 -14.13
C ALA A 302 1.99 -26.54 -14.84
N ALA A 303 2.71 -27.61 -14.50
CA ALA A 303 3.98 -27.98 -15.12
C ALA A 303 3.83 -28.26 -16.63
N TYR A 304 2.88 -29.12 -17.00
CA TYR A 304 2.62 -29.48 -18.39
C TYR A 304 2.24 -28.27 -19.25
N ARG A 305 1.33 -27.43 -18.74
CA ARG A 305 0.88 -26.23 -19.44
C ARG A 305 1.97 -25.17 -19.59
N MET A 306 2.93 -25.09 -18.66
CA MET A 306 4.11 -24.23 -18.81
C MET A 306 4.95 -24.67 -20.00
N VAL A 307 5.23 -25.98 -20.16
CA VAL A 307 6.01 -26.49 -21.30
C VAL A 307 5.33 -26.19 -22.63
N ILE A 308 4.00 -26.36 -22.70
CA ILE A 308 3.23 -26.03 -23.90
C ILE A 308 3.29 -24.55 -24.23
N GLY A 309 3.09 -23.66 -23.25
CA GLY A 309 3.14 -22.21 -23.50
C GLY A 309 4.49 -21.76 -24.07
N VAL A 310 5.59 -22.38 -23.63
CA VAL A 310 6.93 -22.10 -24.17
C VAL A 310 7.12 -22.71 -25.56
N LEU A 311 6.56 -23.90 -25.82
CA LEU A 311 6.59 -24.55 -27.13
C LEU A 311 5.79 -23.80 -28.19
N GLU A 312 4.63 -23.24 -27.82
CA GLU A 312 3.78 -22.42 -28.70
C GLU A 312 4.42 -21.07 -29.00
N ALA A 313 5.09 -20.47 -28.01
CA ALA A 313 5.74 -19.17 -28.14
C ALA A 313 7.10 -19.23 -28.87
N SER A 314 7.74 -20.40 -28.95
CA SER A 314 9.07 -20.55 -29.53
C SER A 314 9.03 -21.14 -30.95
N ASP A 315 9.66 -20.41 -31.88
CA ASP A 315 9.94 -20.92 -33.22
C ASP A 315 11.15 -21.87 -33.28
N GLY A 316 11.99 -21.85 -32.23
CA GLY A 316 13.24 -22.59 -32.12
C GLY A 316 13.16 -23.88 -31.30
N PRO A 317 14.30 -24.53 -31.01
CA PRO A 317 14.34 -25.70 -30.15
C PRO A 317 13.98 -25.32 -28.71
N VAL A 318 13.06 -26.07 -28.11
CA VAL A 318 12.65 -25.91 -26.72
C VAL A 318 13.22 -27.06 -25.91
N VAL A 319 13.82 -26.75 -24.77
CA VAL A 319 14.34 -27.76 -23.84
C VAL A 319 13.53 -27.70 -22.56
N ALA A 320 13.00 -28.83 -22.11
CA ALA A 320 12.29 -28.94 -20.85
C ALA A 320 12.97 -29.94 -19.92
N ARG A 321 13.01 -29.58 -18.63
CA ARG A 321 13.59 -30.39 -17.56
C ARG A 321 12.69 -30.30 -16.33
N THR A 322 12.39 -31.44 -15.72
CA THR A 322 11.66 -31.49 -14.46
C THR A 322 12.50 -32.21 -13.41
N ALA A 323 12.61 -31.60 -12.23
CA ALA A 323 13.39 -32.14 -11.12
C ALA A 323 12.62 -31.95 -9.81
N ARG A 324 12.76 -32.92 -8.91
CA ARG A 324 12.15 -32.87 -7.59
C ARG A 324 13.20 -32.46 -6.57
N ASP A 325 12.93 -31.40 -5.80
CA ASP A 325 13.86 -30.94 -4.75
C ASP A 325 13.10 -30.34 -3.55
N ASP A 326 13.47 -30.74 -2.34
CA ASP A 326 12.97 -30.20 -1.07
C ASP A 326 11.43 -30.02 -0.97
N GLY A 327 10.66 -30.96 -1.52
CA GLY A 327 9.18 -30.89 -1.50
C GLY A 327 8.58 -29.96 -2.56
N PHE A 328 9.35 -29.61 -3.60
CA PHE A 328 8.88 -28.91 -4.79
C PHE A 328 9.19 -29.69 -6.07
N LEU A 329 8.34 -29.51 -7.08
CA LEU A 329 8.59 -29.84 -8.47
C LEU A 329 9.14 -28.60 -9.16
N THR A 330 10.39 -28.66 -9.60
CA THR A 330 11.04 -27.60 -10.39
C THR A 330 10.90 -27.94 -11.86
N VAL A 331 10.32 -27.02 -12.64
CA VAL A 331 10.17 -27.12 -14.09
C VAL A 331 11.01 -26.03 -14.72
N GLU A 332 12.05 -26.43 -15.45
CA GLU A 332 12.94 -25.54 -16.17
C GLU A 332 12.69 -25.70 -17.67
N THR A 333 12.39 -24.60 -18.35
CA THR A 333 12.20 -24.57 -19.80
C THR A 333 13.09 -23.50 -20.42
N ARG A 334 13.76 -23.84 -21.52
CA ARG A 334 14.53 -22.91 -22.34
C ARG A 334 13.81 -22.70 -23.67
N GLY A 335 13.38 -21.46 -23.94
CA GLY A 335 12.66 -21.08 -25.15
C GLY A 335 12.20 -19.63 -25.12
N ALA A 336 11.65 -19.15 -26.23
CA ALA A 336 11.00 -17.84 -26.25
C ALA A 336 9.70 -17.88 -25.43
N VAL A 337 9.38 -16.78 -24.75
CA VAL A 337 8.17 -16.68 -23.93
C VAL A 337 7.33 -15.53 -24.46
N ALA A 338 6.10 -15.84 -24.89
CA ALA A 338 5.18 -14.83 -25.42
C ALA A 338 4.42 -14.12 -24.29
N ASP A 339 3.99 -14.87 -23.27
CA ASP A 339 3.24 -14.33 -22.13
C ASP A 339 3.71 -14.95 -20.81
N VAL A 340 4.68 -14.29 -20.17
CA VAL A 340 5.20 -14.69 -18.85
C VAL A 340 4.12 -14.51 -17.77
N GLN A 341 3.21 -13.55 -17.94
CA GLN A 341 2.22 -13.19 -16.92
C GLN A 341 1.16 -14.28 -16.77
N GLU A 342 0.70 -14.88 -17.88
CA GLU A 342 -0.25 -15.99 -17.82
C GLU A 342 0.35 -17.22 -17.10
N ILE A 343 1.62 -17.52 -17.36
CA ILE A 343 2.34 -18.62 -16.70
C ILE A 343 2.54 -18.29 -15.21
N GLU A 344 2.89 -17.05 -14.89
CA GLU A 344 3.07 -16.56 -13.51
C GLU A 344 1.77 -16.63 -12.71
N ASP A 345 0.65 -16.18 -13.25
CA ASP A 345 -0.66 -16.21 -12.61
C ASP A 345 -1.09 -17.66 -12.30
N ARG A 346 -0.83 -18.60 -13.22
CA ARG A 346 -1.20 -20.02 -13.05
C ARG A 346 -0.28 -20.76 -12.08
N VAL A 347 1.01 -20.45 -12.08
CA VAL A 347 1.98 -20.97 -11.09
C VAL A 347 1.68 -20.40 -9.71
N GLY A 348 1.34 -19.11 -9.62
CA GLY A 348 0.97 -18.44 -8.37
C GLY A 348 -0.36 -18.91 -7.78
N ALA A 349 -1.31 -19.37 -8.61
CA ALA A 349 -2.58 -19.92 -8.14
C ALA A 349 -2.44 -21.20 -7.29
N ILE A 350 -1.31 -21.89 -7.39
CA ILE A 350 -0.98 -23.09 -6.60
C ILE A 350 0.20 -22.84 -5.64
N ASP A 351 0.39 -21.59 -5.22
CA ASP A 351 1.48 -21.16 -4.33
C ASP A 351 2.90 -21.46 -4.86
N GLY A 352 3.03 -21.62 -6.18
CA GLY A 352 4.30 -21.77 -6.86
C GLY A 352 4.98 -20.42 -7.15
N THR A 353 6.27 -20.48 -7.44
CA THR A 353 7.06 -19.30 -7.83
C THR A 353 7.65 -19.48 -9.22
N LEU A 354 7.48 -18.47 -10.08
CA LEU A 354 8.12 -18.42 -11.40
C LEU A 354 9.32 -17.45 -11.34
N ALA A 355 10.47 -17.90 -11.81
CA ALA A 355 11.66 -17.07 -11.99
C ALA A 355 12.07 -17.07 -13.46
N VAL A 356 12.33 -15.89 -14.00
CA VAL A 356 12.91 -15.72 -15.33
C VAL A 356 14.42 -15.58 -15.17
N ALA A 357 15.17 -16.62 -15.50
CA ALA A 357 16.62 -16.52 -15.66
C ALA A 357 16.89 -15.95 -17.07
N GLY A 358 17.86 -15.04 -17.20
CA GLY A 358 18.19 -14.42 -18.49
C GLY A 358 18.39 -15.44 -19.62
N ASP A 359 18.23 -14.99 -20.87
CA ASP A 359 18.31 -15.79 -22.11
C ASP A 359 17.13 -16.76 -22.37
N GLY A 360 15.91 -16.40 -21.97
CA GLY A 360 14.70 -17.19 -22.27
C GLY A 360 14.59 -18.48 -21.46
N ILE A 361 15.15 -18.48 -20.24
CA ILE A 361 15.04 -19.60 -19.32
C ILE A 361 13.96 -19.27 -18.29
N LEU A 362 12.91 -20.08 -18.25
CA LEU A 362 11.90 -20.02 -17.20
C LEU A 362 12.12 -21.16 -16.22
N VAL A 363 12.09 -20.84 -14.94
CA VAL A 363 12.17 -21.82 -13.85
C VAL A 363 10.95 -21.63 -12.96
N ALA A 364 10.03 -22.58 -12.98
CA ALA A 364 8.93 -22.64 -12.04
C ALA A 364 9.24 -23.61 -10.91
N ARG A 365 8.92 -23.23 -9.68
CA ARG A 365 9.02 -24.08 -8.49
C ARG A 365 7.63 -24.26 -7.92
N LEU A 366 7.09 -25.47 -8.02
CA LEU A 366 5.70 -25.81 -7.69
C LEU A 366 5.69 -26.65 -6.41
N PRO A 367 4.92 -26.29 -5.36
CA PRO A 367 4.88 -27.07 -4.13
C PRO A 367 4.19 -28.43 -4.37
N LEU A 368 4.75 -29.50 -3.81
CA LEU A 368 4.20 -30.86 -3.97
C LEU A 368 3.10 -31.21 -2.96
N ARG A 369 2.65 -30.24 -2.14
CA ARG A 369 1.69 -30.44 -1.05
C ARG A 369 0.29 -30.01 -1.42
#